data_AF-A0A4S4KQT1-F1
#
_entry.id   AF-A0A4S4KQT1-F1
#
_cell.length_a   1.000
_cell.length_b   1.000
_cell.length_c   1.000
_cell.angle_alpha   90.00
_cell.angle_beta   90.00
_cell.angle_gamma   90.00
#
_symmetry.space_group_name_H-M   'P 1'
#
loop_
_entity.id
_entity.type
_entity.pdbx_description
1 polymer ?
#
loop_
_entity_poly.entity_id
_entity_poly.type
_entity_poly.pdbx_seq_one_letter_code
_entity_poly.pdbx_strand_id
1 'polypeptide(L)'
;MLYMPVEDEDQMGRDFFGFLENLVKVFPSLKTRPLYLTGESYAGTYIPYITKTYFGLENPPVKLSKIAIGNGAIGNFWEYEVLSTLTVIETYPQLIGYDPDVYKYFREQSHLCGYDLNLTYPQRGHFPTLNPQLPTFTNSDRAFKKSIVKEALKVDAQFSRSDLKARGLELGSERLEKRDQWKRELTGRPNGTIDPYYGCDLYDEMIDYALNFSLPWKGNTEFDYYNILDALDPEAPMDGSVFLNNNQTRAAIHAPTSKDWAESINYAFSKQLFIILQTLTDR
;
A
#
# COMPACT_ATOMS: atom_id res chain seq x y z
N MET A 1 -14.34 -32.04 12.42
CA MET A 1 -14.75 -30.68 12.01
C MET A 1 -14.37 -30.55 10.53
N LEU A 2 -15.33 -30.58 9.61
CA LEU A 2 -15.06 -30.32 8.20
C LEU A 2 -14.82 -28.82 8.05
N TYR A 3 -13.64 -28.45 7.57
CA TYR A 3 -13.31 -27.07 7.22
C TYR A 3 -14.03 -26.77 5.89
N MET A 4 -15.16 -26.07 5.94
CA MET A 4 -15.74 -25.50 4.73
C MET A 4 -14.98 -24.21 4.43
N PRO A 5 -14.22 -24.14 3.33
CA PRO A 5 -13.55 -22.89 2.96
C PRO A 5 -14.59 -21.82 2.64
N VAL A 6 -14.25 -20.57 2.93
CA VAL A 6 -15.03 -19.42 2.46
C VAL A 6 -14.83 -19.30 0.96
N GLU A 7 -15.91 -19.36 0.19
CA GLU A 7 -15.86 -19.43 -1.29
C GLU A 7 -15.52 -18.08 -1.93
N ASP A 8 -16.10 -16.99 -1.42
CA ASP A 8 -15.95 -15.63 -1.95
C ASP A 8 -16.23 -14.57 -0.87
N GLU A 9 -16.03 -13.29 -1.23
CA GLU A 9 -16.27 -12.16 -0.34
C GLU A 9 -17.76 -11.95 0.01
N ASP A 10 -18.68 -12.46 -0.82
CA ASP A 10 -20.11 -12.45 -0.54
C ASP A 10 -20.44 -13.42 0.62
N GLN A 11 -19.86 -14.63 0.62
CA GLN A 11 -19.94 -15.58 1.73
C GLN A 11 -19.25 -15.04 2.98
N MET A 12 -18.07 -14.44 2.84
CA MET A 12 -17.37 -13.77 3.94
C MET A 12 -18.27 -12.71 4.62
N GLY A 13 -18.96 -11.88 3.83
CA GLY A 13 -19.86 -10.87 4.34
C GLY A 13 -21.05 -11.47 5.11
N ARG A 14 -21.64 -12.57 4.62
CA ARG A 14 -22.70 -13.30 5.34
C ARG A 14 -22.21 -13.89 6.65
N ASP A 15 -21.06 -14.55 6.64
CA ASP A 15 -20.46 -15.16 7.83
C ASP A 15 -20.09 -14.12 8.88
N PHE A 16 -19.61 -12.94 8.46
CA PHE A 16 -19.35 -11.81 9.35
C PHE A 16 -20.61 -11.38 10.11
N PHE A 17 -21.76 -11.32 9.45
CA PHE A 17 -23.03 -11.01 10.12
C PHE A 17 -23.55 -12.17 10.97
N GLY A 18 -23.34 -13.43 10.57
CA GLY A 18 -23.62 -14.58 11.43
C GLY A 18 -22.81 -14.56 12.73
N PHE A 19 -21.54 -14.15 12.67
CA PHE A 19 -20.73 -13.88 13.86
C PHE A 19 -21.33 -12.75 14.70
N LEU A 20 -21.65 -11.59 14.10
CA LEU A 20 -22.19 -10.45 14.84
C LEU A 20 -23.53 -10.77 15.50
N GLU A 21 -24.41 -11.53 14.85
CA GLU A 21 -25.67 -11.99 15.44
C GLU A 21 -25.45 -12.81 16.71
N ASN A 22 -24.47 -13.70 16.70
CA ASN A 22 -24.12 -14.48 17.89
C ASN A 22 -23.43 -13.63 18.95
N LEU A 23 -22.57 -12.69 18.54
CA LEU A 23 -21.89 -11.76 19.43
C LEU A 23 -22.90 -10.90 20.22
N VAL A 24 -23.93 -10.35 19.55
CA VAL A 24 -24.96 -9.55 20.23
C VAL A 24 -25.89 -10.38 21.12
N LYS A 25 -26.04 -11.70 20.87
CA LYS A 25 -26.76 -12.58 21.80
C LYS A 25 -26.00 -12.75 23.12
N VAL A 26 -24.66 -12.85 23.05
CA VAL A 26 -23.80 -12.95 24.22
C VAL A 26 -23.63 -11.60 24.93
N PHE A 27 -23.54 -10.51 24.16
CA PHE A 27 -23.38 -9.14 24.66
C PHE A 27 -24.50 -8.22 24.13
N PRO A 28 -25.71 -8.27 24.71
CA PRO A 28 -26.87 -7.52 24.21
C PRO A 28 -26.69 -6.01 24.14
N SER A 29 -25.80 -5.44 24.96
CA SER A 29 -25.48 -4.00 24.93
C SER A 29 -24.84 -3.55 23.61
N LEU A 30 -24.24 -4.46 22.83
CA LEU A 30 -23.64 -4.13 21.54
C LEU A 30 -24.68 -3.83 20.45
N LYS A 31 -25.92 -4.31 20.59
CA LYS A 31 -27.01 -4.09 19.61
C LYS A 31 -27.31 -2.62 19.36
N THR A 32 -27.19 -1.79 20.40
CA THR A 32 -27.48 -0.34 20.33
C THR A 32 -26.24 0.52 20.15
N ARG A 33 -25.04 -0.04 20.34
CA ARG A 33 -23.78 0.68 20.14
C ARG A 33 -23.52 0.87 18.65
N PRO A 34 -22.94 2.02 18.25
CA PRO A 34 -22.52 2.22 16.87
C PRO A 34 -21.38 1.26 16.53
N LEU A 35 -21.54 0.53 15.43
CA LEU A 35 -20.49 -0.27 14.80
C LEU A 35 -19.65 0.64 13.89
N TYR A 36 -18.34 0.64 14.11
CA TYR A 36 -17.35 1.22 13.21
C TYR A 36 -16.56 0.08 12.57
N LEU A 37 -16.48 0.09 11.24
CA LEU A 37 -15.68 -0.88 10.49
C LEU A 37 -14.39 -0.21 10.07
N THR A 38 -13.26 -0.74 10.55
CA THR A 38 -11.94 -0.23 10.20
C THR A 38 -11.06 -1.37 9.74
N GLY A 39 -10.18 -1.13 8.77
CA GLY A 39 -9.25 -2.14 8.32
C GLY A 39 -8.24 -1.61 7.31
N GLU A 40 -7.28 -2.44 6.98
CA GLU A 40 -6.17 -2.13 6.08
C GLU A 40 -6.00 -3.21 5.01
N SER A 41 -5.29 -2.89 3.93
CA SER A 41 -4.88 -3.86 2.91
C SER A 41 -6.09 -4.53 2.27
N TYR A 42 -6.21 -5.85 2.29
CA TYR A 42 -7.36 -6.55 1.72
C TYR A 42 -8.70 -6.25 2.41
N ALA A 43 -8.69 -5.57 3.57
CA ALA A 43 -9.91 -5.01 4.14
C ALA A 43 -10.56 -3.94 3.23
N GLY A 44 -9.80 -3.35 2.31
CA GLY A 44 -10.34 -2.54 1.21
C GLY A 44 -11.36 -3.28 0.35
N THR A 45 -11.21 -4.60 0.20
CA THR A 45 -12.20 -5.48 -0.43
C THR A 45 -13.25 -5.92 0.59
N TYR A 46 -12.84 -6.38 1.77
CA TYR A 46 -13.80 -6.95 2.73
C TYR A 46 -14.83 -5.97 3.25
N ILE A 47 -14.44 -4.73 3.59
CA ILE A 47 -15.35 -3.77 4.19
C ILE A 47 -16.51 -3.40 3.24
N PRO A 48 -16.28 -3.09 1.94
CA PRO A 48 -17.36 -2.94 0.97
C PRO A 48 -18.30 -4.14 0.93
N TYR A 49 -17.81 -5.38 0.92
CA TYR A 49 -18.66 -6.58 0.91
C TYR A 49 -19.43 -6.79 2.21
N ILE A 50 -18.83 -6.50 3.37
CA ILE A 50 -19.54 -6.46 4.66
C ILE A 50 -20.67 -5.43 4.59
N THR A 51 -20.41 -4.23 4.05
CA THR A 51 -21.43 -3.18 3.95
C THR A 51 -22.53 -3.50 2.94
N LYS A 52 -22.19 -4.16 1.82
CA LYS A 52 -23.14 -4.71 0.86
C LYS A 52 -24.10 -5.68 1.55
N THR A 53 -23.57 -6.61 2.35
CA THR A 53 -24.39 -7.52 3.15
C THR A 53 -25.26 -6.75 4.15
N TYR A 54 -24.68 -5.80 4.90
CA TYR A 54 -25.42 -4.99 5.87
C TYR A 54 -26.66 -4.32 5.28
N PHE A 55 -26.52 -3.65 4.13
CA PHE A 55 -27.62 -2.95 3.46
C PHE A 55 -28.62 -3.89 2.77
N GLY A 56 -28.28 -5.18 2.62
CA GLY A 56 -29.20 -6.21 2.16
C GLY A 56 -30.02 -6.88 3.27
N LEU A 57 -29.72 -6.62 4.55
CA LEU A 57 -30.46 -7.18 5.68
C LEU A 57 -31.69 -6.35 6.02
N GLU A 58 -32.83 -7.01 6.26
CA GLU A 58 -34.04 -6.33 6.77
C GLU A 58 -33.86 -5.82 8.20
N ASN A 59 -33.20 -6.60 9.05
CA ASN A 59 -33.04 -6.32 10.48
C ASN A 59 -31.58 -6.55 10.92
N PRO A 60 -30.64 -5.62 10.63
CA PRO A 60 -29.25 -5.77 11.03
C PRO A 60 -29.09 -5.92 12.56
N PRO A 61 -28.20 -6.81 13.04
CA PRO A 61 -28.02 -7.05 14.48
C PRO A 61 -27.34 -5.91 15.24
N VAL A 62 -26.73 -4.97 14.52
CA VAL A 62 -25.95 -3.82 15.04
C VAL A 62 -26.24 -2.59 14.18
N LYS A 63 -25.88 -1.40 14.67
CA LYS A 63 -26.04 -0.14 13.93
C LYS A 63 -24.73 0.28 13.28
N LEU A 64 -24.55 0.05 11.98
CA LEU A 64 -23.40 0.58 11.24
C LEU A 64 -23.42 2.11 11.28
N SER A 65 -22.28 2.73 11.63
CA SER A 65 -22.18 4.19 11.74
C SER A 65 -21.03 4.78 10.94
N LYS A 66 -19.85 4.15 10.93
CA LYS A 66 -18.67 4.68 10.22
C LYS A 66 -17.84 3.56 9.61
N ILE A 67 -17.12 3.92 8.56
CA ILE A 67 -16.14 3.08 7.89
C ILE A 67 -14.85 3.88 7.76
N ALA A 68 -13.71 3.23 7.98
CA ALA A 68 -12.40 3.76 7.61
C ALA A 68 -11.56 2.64 6.98
N ILE A 69 -10.88 2.93 5.89
CA ILE A 69 -10.05 1.97 5.17
C ILE A 69 -8.68 2.63 4.97
N GLY A 70 -7.63 2.07 5.56
CA GLY A 70 -6.25 2.48 5.32
C GLY A 70 -5.64 1.63 4.21
N ASN A 71 -4.95 2.25 3.24
CA ASN A 71 -4.19 1.54 2.19
C ASN A 71 -4.91 0.30 1.62
N GLY A 72 -6.20 0.47 1.30
CA GLY A 72 -7.07 -0.64 0.96
C GLY A 72 -6.87 -1.10 -0.48
N ALA A 73 -6.86 -2.42 -0.70
CA ALA A 73 -7.02 -3.00 -2.03
C ALA A 73 -8.46 -2.76 -2.50
N ILE A 74 -8.66 -1.74 -3.32
CA ILE A 74 -9.97 -1.35 -3.86
C ILE A 74 -9.92 -1.50 -5.38
N GLY A 75 -10.84 -2.29 -5.94
CA GLY A 75 -10.78 -2.63 -7.35
C GLY A 75 -9.75 -3.72 -7.63
N ASN A 76 -9.23 -3.76 -8.86
CA ASN A 76 -8.21 -4.74 -9.24
C ASN A 76 -6.78 -4.23 -8.94
N PHE A 77 -5.82 -5.16 -8.86
CA PHE A 77 -4.40 -4.87 -8.62
C PHE A 77 -3.83 -3.74 -9.51
N TRP A 78 -4.10 -3.82 -10.80
CA TRP A 78 -3.58 -2.86 -11.78
C TRP A 78 -4.19 -1.46 -11.61
N GLU A 79 -5.44 -1.39 -11.16
CA GLU A 79 -6.12 -0.12 -10.88
C GLU A 79 -5.53 0.59 -9.66
N TYR A 80 -5.36 -0.11 -8.53
CA TYR A 80 -4.93 0.57 -7.30
C TYR A 80 -3.40 0.73 -7.21
N GLU A 81 -2.61 -0.15 -7.84
CA GLU A 81 -1.16 -0.16 -7.70
C GLU A 81 -0.44 0.48 -8.90
N VAL A 82 -0.90 0.22 -10.13
CA VAL A 82 -0.13 0.53 -11.34
C VAL A 82 -0.66 1.77 -12.08
N LEU A 83 -1.98 1.93 -12.17
CA LEU A 83 -2.63 2.96 -12.98
C LEU A 83 -2.15 4.39 -12.66
N SER A 84 -1.82 4.67 -11.39
CA SER A 84 -1.39 5.99 -10.94
C SER A 84 0.07 6.32 -11.27
N THR A 85 0.85 5.35 -11.74
CA THR A 85 2.31 5.49 -11.95
C THR A 85 2.66 6.69 -12.82
N LEU A 86 2.01 6.87 -13.96
CA LEU A 86 2.32 7.99 -14.87
C LEU A 86 2.05 9.34 -14.19
N THR A 87 0.94 9.47 -13.47
CA THR A 87 0.58 10.69 -12.72
C THR A 87 1.56 10.95 -11.58
N VAL A 88 2.05 9.90 -10.91
CA VAL A 88 3.09 9.98 -9.88
C VAL A 88 4.40 10.48 -10.48
N ILE A 89 4.83 9.94 -11.62
CA ILE A 89 6.02 10.42 -12.35
C ILE A 89 5.85 11.88 -12.78
N GLU A 90 4.67 12.27 -13.28
CA GLU A 90 4.38 13.65 -13.68
C GLU A 90 4.44 14.62 -12.50
N THR A 91 3.93 14.20 -11.33
CA THR A 91 3.92 15.00 -10.10
C THR A 91 5.30 15.06 -9.44
N TYR A 92 6.05 13.95 -9.48
CA TYR A 92 7.35 13.78 -8.85
C TYR A 92 8.42 13.38 -9.88
N PRO A 93 8.75 14.25 -10.84
CA PRO A 93 9.68 13.94 -11.92
C PRO A 93 11.11 13.62 -11.43
N GLN A 94 11.45 13.92 -10.18
CA GLN A 94 12.69 13.46 -9.56
C GLN A 94 12.86 11.94 -9.55
N LEU A 95 11.77 11.15 -9.53
CA LEU A 95 11.80 9.68 -9.58
C LEU A 95 12.48 9.16 -10.85
N ILE A 96 12.35 9.91 -11.94
CA ILE A 96 13.02 9.65 -13.22
C ILE A 96 14.17 10.62 -13.47
N GLY A 97 14.60 11.36 -12.44
CA GLY A 97 15.67 12.35 -12.53
C GLY A 97 15.39 13.50 -13.51
N TYR A 98 14.12 13.89 -13.66
CA TYR A 98 13.62 14.92 -14.57
C TYR A 98 13.95 14.66 -16.05
N ASP A 99 14.07 13.40 -16.46
CA ASP A 99 14.41 13.03 -17.83
C ASP A 99 13.15 13.06 -18.74
N PRO A 100 13.05 14.00 -19.70
CA PRO A 100 11.85 14.11 -20.53
C PRO A 100 11.64 12.94 -21.49
N ASP A 101 12.71 12.23 -21.88
CA ASP A 101 12.59 11.11 -22.80
C ASP A 101 12.14 9.84 -22.06
N VAL A 102 12.56 9.68 -20.80
CA VAL A 102 12.03 8.64 -19.91
C VAL A 102 10.55 8.90 -19.59
N TYR A 103 10.16 10.15 -19.34
CA TYR A 103 8.75 10.50 -19.17
C TYR A 103 7.91 10.15 -20.40
N LYS A 104 8.39 10.50 -21.61
CA LYS A 104 7.71 10.13 -22.86
C LYS A 104 7.59 8.61 -23.01
N TYR A 105 8.62 7.86 -22.64
CA TYR A 105 8.58 6.41 -22.64
C TYR A 105 7.50 5.87 -21.69
N PHE A 106 7.44 6.31 -20.44
CA PHE A 106 6.38 5.87 -19.50
C PHE A 106 4.98 6.26 -19.97
N ARG A 107 4.85 7.44 -20.59
CA ARG A 107 3.59 7.87 -21.20
C ARG A 107 3.18 6.95 -22.34
N GLU A 108 4.11 6.54 -23.19
CA GLU A 108 3.87 5.60 -24.28
C GLU A 108 3.50 4.21 -23.75
N GLN A 109 4.24 3.68 -22.77
CA GLN A 109 3.91 2.39 -22.16
C GLN A 109 2.53 2.41 -21.48
N SER A 110 2.18 3.50 -20.79
CA SER A 110 0.84 3.73 -20.23
C SER A 110 -0.25 3.66 -21.30
N HIS A 111 -0.03 4.32 -22.45
CA HIS A 111 -0.94 4.27 -23.58
C HIS A 111 -1.09 2.83 -24.13
N LEU A 112 0.03 2.15 -24.38
CA LEU A 112 0.05 0.79 -24.93
C LEU A 112 -0.61 -0.23 -23.98
N CYS A 113 -0.51 -0.01 -22.67
CA CYS A 113 -1.15 -0.83 -21.64
C CYS A 113 -2.64 -0.51 -21.42
N GLY A 114 -3.20 0.48 -22.13
CA GLY A 114 -4.60 0.85 -22.03
C GLY A 114 -4.95 1.60 -20.74
N TYR A 115 -3.97 2.27 -20.13
CA TYR A 115 -4.16 3.04 -18.90
C TYR A 115 -4.66 4.47 -19.13
N ASP A 116 -4.90 4.87 -20.38
CA ASP A 116 -5.54 6.15 -20.74
C ASP A 116 -7.04 6.15 -20.44
N LEU A 117 -7.37 6.07 -19.16
CA LEU A 117 -8.74 6.06 -18.68
C LEU A 117 -9.29 7.48 -18.60
N ASN A 118 -10.50 7.68 -19.11
CA ASN A 118 -11.23 8.94 -18.93
C ASN A 118 -11.90 8.97 -17.55
N LEU A 119 -11.16 9.43 -16.54
CA LEU A 119 -11.64 9.53 -15.16
C LEU A 119 -12.44 10.83 -14.95
N THR A 120 -13.61 10.75 -14.31
CA THR A 120 -14.38 11.92 -13.88
C THR A 120 -14.70 11.85 -12.39
N TYR A 121 -14.91 13.01 -11.75
CA TYR A 121 -15.33 13.08 -10.35
C TYR A 121 -16.62 13.90 -10.19
N PRO A 122 -17.71 13.34 -9.60
CA PRO A 122 -17.88 11.92 -9.28
C PRO A 122 -18.07 11.08 -10.54
N GLN A 123 -17.51 9.87 -10.55
CA GLN A 123 -17.67 8.96 -11.69
C GLN A 123 -19.11 8.45 -11.81
N ARG A 124 -19.66 8.44 -13.02
CA ARG A 124 -21.07 8.05 -13.29
C ARG A 124 -21.27 6.64 -13.85
N GLY A 125 -20.25 5.79 -13.77
CA GLY A 125 -20.29 4.42 -14.28
C GLY A 125 -19.20 3.54 -13.67
N HIS A 126 -19.20 2.26 -14.03
CA HIS A 126 -18.16 1.33 -13.60
C HIS A 126 -16.87 1.56 -14.38
N PHE A 127 -15.74 1.46 -13.69
CA PHE A 127 -14.45 1.41 -14.34
C PHE A 127 -14.29 0.07 -15.08
N PRO A 128 -13.73 0.06 -16.30
CA PRO A 128 -13.44 -1.18 -16.99
C PRO A 128 -12.37 -1.96 -16.23
N THR A 129 -12.53 -3.27 -16.09
CA THR A 129 -11.49 -4.12 -15.53
C THR A 129 -10.26 -4.08 -16.42
N LEU A 130 -9.13 -3.69 -15.84
CA LEU A 130 -7.84 -3.70 -16.50
C LEU A 130 -7.33 -5.14 -16.61
N ASN A 131 -6.97 -5.55 -17.83
CA ASN A 131 -6.40 -6.86 -18.13
C ASN A 131 -5.07 -6.70 -18.89
N PRO A 132 -4.03 -6.19 -18.21
CA PRO A 132 -2.82 -5.77 -18.90
C PRO A 132 -1.88 -6.95 -19.19
N GLN A 133 -0.94 -6.73 -20.11
CA GLN A 133 0.08 -7.73 -20.43
C GLN A 133 1.00 -7.95 -19.22
N LEU A 134 1.09 -9.21 -18.79
CA LEU A 134 1.85 -9.56 -17.60
C LEU A 134 3.35 -9.47 -17.85
N PRO A 135 4.14 -9.05 -16.84
CA PRO A 135 5.60 -9.13 -16.89
C PRO A 135 6.08 -10.58 -16.99
N THR A 136 7.21 -10.79 -17.65
CA THR A 136 7.88 -12.10 -17.70
C THR A 136 8.80 -12.30 -16.50
N PHE A 137 8.29 -12.15 -15.27
CA PHE A 137 9.07 -12.45 -14.07
C PHE A 137 9.15 -13.95 -13.82
N THR A 138 10.32 -14.44 -13.39
CA THR A 138 10.37 -15.76 -12.73
C THR A 138 9.91 -15.63 -11.28
N ASN A 139 9.35 -16.69 -10.68
CA ASN A 139 8.89 -16.67 -9.29
C ASN A 139 10.00 -16.27 -8.28
N SER A 140 11.27 -16.51 -8.61
CA SER A 140 12.42 -16.08 -7.80
C SER A 140 12.65 -14.57 -7.84
N ASP A 141 12.44 -13.93 -8.99
CA ASP A 141 12.66 -12.49 -9.14
C ASP A 141 11.60 -11.69 -8.37
N ARG A 142 10.35 -12.17 -8.43
CA ARG A 142 9.25 -11.62 -7.61
C ARG A 142 9.50 -11.84 -6.11
N ALA A 143 10.02 -13.00 -5.72
CA ALA A 143 10.34 -13.29 -4.31
C ALA A 143 11.52 -12.45 -3.79
N PHE A 144 12.54 -12.19 -4.61
CA PHE A 144 13.68 -11.37 -4.28
C PHE A 144 13.31 -9.88 -4.19
N LYS A 145 12.56 -9.34 -5.17
CA LYS A 145 12.03 -7.96 -5.10
C LYS A 145 11.06 -7.78 -3.95
N LYS A 146 10.14 -8.73 -3.73
CA LYS A 146 9.25 -8.73 -2.55
C LYS A 146 10.05 -8.87 -1.25
N SER A 147 11.20 -9.55 -1.26
CA SER A 147 12.12 -9.58 -0.13
C SER A 147 12.77 -8.24 0.10
N ILE A 148 13.18 -7.50 -0.94
CA ILE A 148 13.74 -6.14 -0.80
C ILE A 148 12.68 -5.16 -0.30
N VAL A 149 11.47 -5.17 -0.86
CA VAL A 149 10.34 -4.37 -0.38
C VAL A 149 9.95 -4.78 1.05
N LYS A 150 9.96 -6.08 1.37
CA LYS A 150 9.72 -6.56 2.74
C LYS A 150 10.87 -6.24 3.69
N GLU A 151 12.10 -6.18 3.20
CA GLU A 151 13.25 -5.73 4.00
C GLU A 151 13.16 -4.23 4.22
N ALA A 152 12.71 -3.43 3.25
CA ALA A 152 12.35 -2.02 3.45
C ALA A 152 11.24 -1.88 4.51
N LEU A 153 10.19 -2.72 4.45
CA LEU A 153 9.14 -2.80 5.49
C LEU A 153 9.65 -3.30 6.85
N LYS A 154 10.78 -4.04 6.90
CA LYS A 154 11.41 -4.48 8.16
C LYS A 154 12.40 -3.46 8.70
N VAL A 155 13.08 -2.71 7.84
CA VAL A 155 13.99 -1.62 8.20
C VAL A 155 13.19 -0.55 8.95
N ASP A 156 11.95 -0.30 8.53
CA ASP A 156 11.00 0.58 9.23
C ASP A 156 10.60 0.05 10.62
N ALA A 157 10.51 -1.28 10.78
CA ALA A 157 10.25 -1.90 12.08
C ALA A 157 11.50 -2.03 12.98
N GLN A 158 12.71 -1.82 12.46
CA GLN A 158 13.97 -2.05 13.17
C GLN A 158 14.83 -0.80 13.39
N PHE A 159 14.58 0.32 12.71
CA PHE A 159 15.31 1.57 12.90
C PHE A 159 14.51 2.65 13.65
N SER A 160 13.92 2.27 14.78
CA SER A 160 13.82 3.22 15.91
C SER A 160 15.07 3.02 16.78
N ARG A 161 15.99 3.99 16.71
CA ARG A 161 17.24 4.14 17.49
C ARG A 161 18.46 3.35 16.97
N SER A 162 19.26 3.97 16.10
CA SER A 162 20.67 4.32 16.34
C SER A 162 21.45 4.58 15.05
N ASP A 163 22.34 5.56 15.10
CA ASP A 163 23.42 5.86 14.13
C ASP A 163 23.09 6.63 12.84
N LEU A 164 22.58 7.85 13.02
CA LEU A 164 22.89 8.96 12.12
C LEU A 164 24.37 9.36 12.27
N LYS A 165 25.26 8.72 11.50
CA LYS A 165 26.60 9.25 11.21
C LYS A 165 26.74 9.59 9.74
N ALA A 166 26.50 10.87 9.47
CA ALA A 166 27.27 11.73 8.58
C ALA A 166 27.84 11.11 7.29
N ARG A 167 27.24 11.45 6.15
CA ARG A 167 27.98 11.60 4.89
C ARG A 167 27.66 12.94 4.26
N GLY A 168 28.64 13.84 4.37
CA GLY A 168 28.57 15.19 3.84
C GLY A 168 28.33 15.23 2.33
N LEU A 169 27.42 16.12 1.95
CA LEU A 169 27.10 16.51 0.58
C LEU A 169 28.17 17.46 0.06
N GLU A 170 29.13 16.96 -0.72
CA GLU A 170 29.76 17.78 -1.76
C GLU A 170 29.34 17.25 -3.13
N LEU A 171 28.44 18.00 -3.78
CA LEU A 171 27.84 17.69 -5.07
C LEU A 171 28.77 18.17 -6.20
N GLY A 172 29.72 17.33 -6.62
CA GLY A 172 30.70 17.67 -7.66
C GLY A 172 30.14 17.64 -9.09
N SER A 173 30.51 18.64 -9.91
CA SER A 173 30.12 18.83 -11.32
C SER A 173 30.48 17.66 -12.24
N GLU A 174 31.61 16.98 -12.02
CA GLU A 174 31.99 15.76 -12.75
C GLU A 174 30.97 14.62 -12.62
N ARG A 175 30.26 14.56 -11.49
CA ARG A 175 29.22 13.55 -11.22
C ARG A 175 27.91 13.88 -11.95
N LEU A 176 27.64 15.16 -12.21
CA LEU A 176 26.52 15.63 -13.03
C LEU A 176 26.78 15.40 -14.53
N GLU A 177 28.03 15.50 -14.99
CA GLU A 177 28.39 15.20 -16.38
C GLU A 177 28.35 13.70 -16.69
N LYS A 178 28.88 12.86 -15.78
CA LYS A 178 28.73 11.39 -15.90
C LYS A 178 27.27 10.93 -15.79
N ARG A 179 26.44 11.69 -15.05
CA ARG A 179 24.98 11.49 -14.95
C ARG A 179 24.28 11.72 -16.30
N ASP A 180 24.63 12.78 -17.04
CA ASP A 180 24.00 13.08 -18.33
C ASP A 180 24.41 12.13 -19.47
N GLN A 181 25.56 11.44 -19.31
CA GLN A 181 26.03 10.38 -20.20
C GLN A 181 25.37 9.02 -19.89
N TRP A 182 25.10 8.71 -18.61
CA TRP A 182 24.48 7.43 -18.21
C TRP A 182 22.95 7.42 -18.32
N LYS A 183 22.29 8.59 -18.22
CA LYS A 183 20.83 8.72 -18.34
C LYS A 183 20.25 8.37 -19.71
N ARG A 184 21.10 8.26 -20.74
CA ARG A 184 20.69 8.54 -22.12
C ARG A 184 20.64 7.33 -23.05
N GLU A 185 20.39 6.16 -22.50
CA GLU A 185 20.32 4.96 -23.32
C GLU A 185 19.00 4.23 -23.06
N LEU A 186 17.93 4.77 -23.66
CA LEU A 186 16.76 4.01 -24.11
C LEU A 186 17.15 2.95 -25.17
N THR A 187 18.43 2.84 -25.54
CA THR A 187 18.98 1.83 -26.44
C THR A 187 18.68 0.44 -25.88
N GLY A 188 17.84 -0.29 -26.61
CA GLY A 188 17.36 -1.63 -26.21
C GLY A 188 15.96 -1.66 -25.60
N ARG A 189 15.36 -0.50 -25.28
CA ARG A 189 13.93 -0.45 -24.95
C ARG A 189 13.09 -0.39 -26.22
N PRO A 190 11.94 -1.07 -26.27
CA PRO A 190 11.05 -0.98 -27.40
C PRO A 190 10.48 0.44 -27.57
N ASN A 191 10.36 0.86 -28.83
CA ASN A 191 9.64 2.07 -29.25
C ASN A 191 8.44 1.59 -30.06
N GLY A 192 7.23 1.98 -29.67
CA GLY A 192 5.98 1.54 -30.28
C GLY A 192 5.47 0.16 -29.84
N THR A 193 6.12 -0.53 -28.90
CA THR A 193 5.63 -1.80 -28.34
C THR A 193 5.79 -1.85 -26.82
N ILE A 194 4.99 -2.71 -26.17
CA ILE A 194 5.06 -2.95 -24.73
C ILE A 194 6.44 -3.53 -24.38
N ASP A 195 7.00 -3.10 -23.25
CA ASP A 195 8.26 -3.63 -22.74
C ASP A 195 8.17 -5.15 -22.52
N PRO A 196 9.04 -5.97 -23.14
CA PRO A 196 8.93 -7.42 -23.03
C PRO A 196 9.29 -7.94 -21.63
N TYR A 197 10.06 -7.18 -20.84
CA TYR A 197 10.46 -7.58 -19.50
C TYR A 197 9.43 -7.14 -18.46
N TYR A 198 9.09 -5.84 -18.47
CA TYR A 198 8.15 -5.25 -17.51
C TYR A 198 6.68 -5.50 -17.88
N GLY A 199 6.38 -5.84 -19.13
CA GLY A 199 5.00 -5.87 -19.60
C GLY A 199 4.33 -4.53 -19.31
N CYS A 200 3.23 -4.58 -18.59
CA CYS A 200 2.48 -3.40 -18.16
C CYS A 200 2.62 -3.08 -16.67
N ASP A 201 3.64 -3.62 -16.01
CA ASP A 201 3.98 -3.32 -14.62
C ASP A 201 4.85 -2.06 -14.51
N LEU A 202 4.23 -0.92 -14.82
CA LEU A 202 4.91 0.37 -14.86
C LEU A 202 5.39 0.80 -13.47
N TYR A 203 4.70 0.36 -12.41
CA TYR A 203 5.08 0.67 -11.04
C TYR A 203 6.45 0.06 -10.73
N ASP A 204 6.60 -1.26 -10.92
CA ASP A 204 7.88 -1.94 -10.72
C ASP A 204 8.99 -1.38 -11.61
N GLU A 205 8.67 -1.01 -12.85
CA GLU A 205 9.63 -0.37 -13.74
C GLU A 205 10.09 0.99 -13.23
N MET A 206 9.17 1.83 -12.76
CA MET A 206 9.48 3.13 -12.18
C MET A 206 10.37 2.99 -10.96
N ILE A 207 10.08 2.04 -10.06
CA ILE A 207 10.88 1.78 -8.86
C ILE A 207 12.30 1.32 -9.25
N ASP A 208 12.40 0.37 -10.18
CA ASP A 208 13.71 -0.11 -10.66
C ASP A 208 14.51 1.01 -11.33
N TYR A 209 13.84 1.86 -12.12
CA TYR A 209 14.49 3.03 -12.71
C TYR A 209 14.99 3.97 -11.61
N ALA A 210 14.16 4.26 -10.61
CA ALA A 210 14.50 5.20 -9.56
C ALA A 210 15.74 4.74 -8.77
N LEU A 211 15.75 3.48 -8.33
CA LEU A 211 16.84 2.85 -7.56
C LEU A 211 18.15 2.73 -8.34
N ASN A 212 18.11 2.65 -9.67
CA ASN A 212 19.31 2.50 -10.49
C ASN A 212 19.85 3.82 -11.06
N PHE A 213 18.97 4.80 -11.29
CA PHE A 213 19.31 5.96 -12.13
C PHE A 213 18.99 7.31 -11.50
N SER A 214 18.13 7.38 -10.47
CA SER A 214 17.71 8.65 -9.86
C SER A 214 18.28 8.86 -8.45
N LEU A 215 18.56 10.10 -8.08
CA LEU A 215 19.00 10.44 -6.71
C LEU A 215 17.79 10.88 -5.87
N PRO A 216 17.79 10.63 -4.55
CA PRO A 216 18.88 10.07 -3.74
C PRO A 216 19.00 8.55 -3.78
N TRP A 217 18.06 7.86 -4.43
CA TRP A 217 17.89 6.41 -4.30
C TRP A 217 18.96 5.56 -5.00
N LYS A 218 19.73 6.14 -5.93
CA LYS A 218 20.78 5.43 -6.67
C LYS A 218 21.84 4.82 -5.76
N GLY A 219 21.85 3.49 -5.69
CA GLY A 219 22.80 2.73 -4.87
C GLY A 219 22.45 2.72 -3.38
N ASN A 220 21.27 3.19 -3.01
CA ASN A 220 20.66 2.95 -1.71
C ASN A 220 19.61 1.83 -1.86
N THR A 221 19.47 0.98 -0.85
CA THR A 221 18.42 -0.06 -0.79
C THR A 221 17.12 0.44 -0.17
N GLU A 222 17.12 1.68 0.32
CA GLU A 222 16.01 2.31 1.03
C GLU A 222 15.21 3.20 0.06
N PHE A 223 14.25 2.60 -0.64
CA PHE A 223 13.15 3.33 -1.27
C PHE A 223 11.88 3.01 -0.48
N ASP A 224 11.42 3.97 0.31
CA ASP A 224 10.12 3.88 0.97
C ASP A 224 9.08 4.66 0.16
N TYR A 225 8.10 3.93 -0.36
CA TYR A 225 6.99 4.51 -1.09
C TYR A 225 5.96 5.17 -0.16
N TYR A 226 5.93 4.82 1.13
CA TYR A 226 5.10 5.52 2.11
C TYR A 226 5.64 6.90 2.47
N ASN A 227 6.94 7.12 2.27
CA ASN A 227 7.61 8.38 2.57
C ASN A 227 8.33 8.97 1.34
N ILE A 228 7.59 9.20 0.25
CA ILE A 228 8.13 9.86 -0.96
C ILE A 228 8.68 11.28 -0.69
N LEU A 229 8.32 11.87 0.45
CA LEU A 229 8.77 13.17 0.96
C LEU A 229 10.04 13.10 1.82
N ASP A 230 10.63 11.92 2.02
CA ASP A 230 11.97 11.75 2.62
C ASP A 230 13.11 12.37 1.75
N ALA A 231 12.72 13.07 0.68
CA ALA A 231 13.56 14.07 0.03
C ALA A 231 13.77 15.36 0.87
N LEU A 232 13.17 15.48 2.05
CA LEU A 232 13.34 16.61 2.97
C LEU A 232 14.21 16.20 4.17
N ASP A 233 15.34 16.90 4.33
CA ASP A 233 16.20 16.81 5.52
C ASP A 233 15.78 17.88 6.54
N PRO A 234 15.44 17.52 7.80
CA PRO A 234 15.41 16.16 8.35
C PRO A 234 14.09 15.42 8.08
N GLU A 235 14.19 14.10 8.03
CA GLU A 235 13.08 13.15 7.92
C GLU A 235 12.01 13.39 9.01
N ALA A 236 10.73 13.18 8.67
CA ALA A 236 9.64 13.24 9.64
C ALA A 236 9.71 12.03 10.60
N PRO A 237 9.72 12.22 11.93
CA PRO A 237 9.79 11.11 12.87
C PRO A 237 8.53 10.22 12.79
N MET A 238 8.71 8.96 12.39
CA MET A 238 7.70 7.89 12.39
C MET A 238 7.48 7.35 13.82
N ASP A 239 7.00 8.19 14.74
CA ASP A 239 6.72 7.81 16.12
C ASP A 239 5.21 7.69 16.40
N GLY A 240 4.68 6.49 16.19
CA GLY A 240 3.28 6.17 16.51
C GLY A 240 2.94 6.24 18.01
N SER A 241 3.94 6.27 18.90
CA SER A 241 3.72 6.27 20.35
C SER A 241 2.97 7.53 20.81
N VAL A 242 3.17 8.67 20.14
CA VAL A 242 2.46 9.92 20.45
C VAL A 242 0.95 9.75 20.26
N PHE A 243 0.54 9.09 19.18
CA PHE A 243 -0.86 8.81 18.90
C PHE A 243 -1.43 7.74 19.84
N LEU A 244 -0.72 6.62 20.03
CA LEU A 244 -1.16 5.50 20.86
C LEU A 244 -1.28 5.86 22.34
N ASN A 245 -0.44 6.77 22.83
CA ASN A 245 -0.43 7.21 24.22
C ASN A 245 -1.22 8.48 24.50
N ASN A 246 -1.83 9.07 23.47
CA ASN A 246 -2.73 10.19 23.65
C ASN A 246 -3.95 9.79 24.53
N ASN A 247 -4.30 10.63 25.50
CA ASN A 247 -5.42 10.38 26.42
C ASN A 247 -6.76 10.15 25.69
N GLN A 248 -7.02 10.88 24.60
CA GLN A 248 -8.22 10.69 23.78
C GLN A 248 -8.21 9.32 23.09
N THR A 249 -7.08 8.92 22.51
CA THR A 249 -6.93 7.60 21.87
C THR A 249 -7.14 6.49 22.90
N ARG A 250 -6.41 6.51 24.03
CA ARG A 250 -6.55 5.49 25.08
C ARG A 250 -7.98 5.37 25.59
N ALA A 251 -8.65 6.50 25.84
CA ALA A 251 -10.05 6.50 26.26
C ALA A 251 -10.98 5.91 25.19
N ALA A 252 -10.74 6.22 23.91
CA ALA A 252 -11.55 5.74 22.80
C ALA A 252 -11.45 4.22 22.60
N ILE A 253 -10.27 3.63 22.78
CA ILE A 253 -10.05 2.17 22.63
C ILE A 253 -10.09 1.42 23.97
N HIS A 254 -10.48 2.09 25.07
CA HIS A 254 -10.45 1.53 26.42
C HIS A 254 -9.10 0.90 26.81
N ALA A 255 -8.00 1.48 26.33
CA ALA A 255 -6.66 1.00 26.61
C ALA A 255 -6.23 1.33 28.05
N PRO A 256 -5.66 0.37 28.79
CA PRO A 256 -4.97 0.62 30.05
C PRO A 256 -4.03 1.84 30.02
N THR A 257 -4.05 2.66 31.07
CA THR A 257 -3.15 3.82 31.22
C THR A 257 -1.95 3.52 32.12
N SER A 258 -1.83 2.27 32.61
CA SER A 258 -0.79 1.84 33.53
C SER A 258 0.60 1.75 32.90
N LYS A 259 0.67 1.72 31.57
CA LYS A 259 1.88 1.55 30.77
C LYS A 259 1.80 2.37 29.49
N ASP A 260 2.95 2.67 28.93
CA ASP A 260 3.04 3.26 27.60
C ASP A 260 2.99 2.19 26.52
N TRP A 261 2.11 2.45 25.56
CA TRP A 261 1.85 1.63 24.40
C TRP A 261 2.89 1.96 23.32
N ALA A 262 3.45 0.92 22.73
CA ALA A 262 4.32 1.02 21.59
C ALA A 262 3.73 0.21 20.45
N GLU A 263 4.08 0.57 19.22
CA GLU A 263 3.79 -0.26 18.07
C GLU A 263 4.52 -1.61 18.17
N SER A 264 3.83 -2.68 17.80
CA SER A 264 4.34 -4.04 17.84
C SER A 264 3.61 -4.86 16.77
N ILE A 265 4.36 -5.36 15.78
CA ILE A 265 3.84 -6.33 14.81
C ILE A 265 4.40 -7.70 15.19
N ASN A 266 3.85 -8.30 16.24
CA ASN A 266 4.15 -9.69 16.59
C ASN A 266 3.01 -10.59 16.12
N TYR A 267 3.22 -11.25 14.98
CA TYR A 267 2.25 -12.15 14.36
C TYR A 267 2.17 -13.48 15.11
N ALA A 268 1.29 -13.57 16.11
CA ALA A 268 1.23 -14.71 17.04
C ALA A 268 0.56 -15.98 16.47
N PHE A 269 -0.07 -15.93 15.29
CA PHE A 269 -0.89 -17.04 14.78
C PHE A 269 -0.41 -17.53 13.42
N SER A 270 0.37 -18.60 13.42
CA SER A 270 0.67 -19.33 12.19
C SER A 270 -0.61 -20.03 11.68
N LYS A 271 -1.04 -19.64 10.47
CA LYS A 271 -2.06 -20.30 9.64
C LYS A 271 -3.51 -20.31 10.20
N GLN A 272 -4.22 -19.20 10.09
CA GLN A 272 -5.59 -19.10 9.55
C GLN A 272 -6.12 -17.67 9.71
N LEU A 273 -6.75 -17.18 8.63
CA LEU A 273 -7.28 -15.83 8.46
C LEU A 273 -8.46 -15.58 9.40
N PHE A 274 -8.40 -14.59 10.32
CA PHE A 274 -9.57 -13.86 10.87
C PHE A 274 -9.14 -12.59 11.63
N ILE A 275 -9.90 -11.50 11.38
CA ILE A 275 -10.00 -10.22 12.10
C ILE A 275 -8.67 -9.67 12.66
N ILE A 276 -8.10 -8.67 11.96
CA ILE A 276 -7.01 -7.84 12.49
C ILE A 276 -7.57 -7.01 13.65
N LEU A 277 -7.54 -7.57 14.85
CA LEU A 277 -7.27 -6.79 16.04
C LEU A 277 -5.76 -6.63 16.06
N GLN A 278 -5.26 -5.45 15.71
CA GLN A 278 -3.88 -5.08 15.95
C GLN A 278 -3.65 -5.28 17.45
N THR A 279 -2.92 -6.34 17.81
CA THR A 279 -2.68 -6.69 19.21
C THR A 279 -1.69 -5.67 19.75
N LEU A 280 -2.22 -4.70 20.47
CA LEU A 280 -1.43 -3.82 21.29
C LEU A 280 -0.86 -4.63 22.46
N THR A 281 0.47 -4.73 22.56
CA THR A 281 1.14 -5.49 23.63
C THR A 281 1.73 -4.53 24.66
N ASP A 282 1.39 -4.74 25.94
CA ASP A 282 2.05 -4.08 27.07
C ASP A 282 3.54 -4.47 27.11
N ARG A 283 4.46 -3.49 27.16
CA ARG A 283 5.84 -3.74 27.61
C ARG A 283 5.92 -3.65 29.13
#